data_AF-A0A2G2GSG0-F1
#
_entry.id   AF-A0A2G2GSG0-F1
#
_cell.length_a   1.000
_cell.length_b   1.000
_cell.length_c   1.000
_cell.angle_alpha   90.00
_cell.angle_beta   90.00
_cell.angle_gamma   90.00
#
_symmetry.space_group_name_H-M   'P 1'
#
loop_
_entity.id
_entity.type
_entity.pdbx_description
1 polymer ?
#
loop_
_entity_poly.entity_id
_entity_poly.type
_entity_poly.pdbx_seq_one_letter_code
_entity_poly.pdbx_strand_id
1 'polypeptide(L)'
;MHLMTEKSIKVFLTMIYARYIDRNGYSFHKLTEYPFPITYEPDNELFIERSGSTKKYLCTQYFKELEARGLMEKSESSFYLTAKGFTEGYKLKHPLKYFCKVHWKWGVATAIAVLGFISTVIYRYGVTCISGS
;
A
#
# COMPACT_ATOMS: atom_id res chain seq x y z
N MET A 1 20.69 20.44 8.20
CA MET A 1 19.67 20.13 7.17
C MET A 1 19.76 18.64 6.86
N HIS A 2 18.95 17.81 7.52
CA HIS A 2 18.94 16.36 7.28
C HIS A 2 18.29 16.13 5.92
N LEU A 3 19.04 15.62 4.93
CA LEU A 3 18.48 15.22 3.64
C LEU A 3 17.40 14.16 3.89
N MET A 4 16.13 14.53 3.71
CA MET A 4 15.04 13.56 3.70
C MET A 4 15.26 12.63 2.51
N THR A 5 15.46 11.35 2.80
CA THR A 5 15.67 10.35 1.76
C THR A 5 14.32 9.78 1.33
N GLU A 6 14.19 9.47 0.05
CA GLU A 6 13.06 8.72 -0.52
C GLU A 6 12.72 7.47 0.33
N LYS A 7 13.75 6.81 0.86
CA LYS A 7 13.63 5.66 1.76
C LYS A 7 12.95 6.02 3.08
N SER A 8 13.36 7.11 3.73
CA SER A 8 12.78 7.51 5.02
C SER A 8 11.31 7.94 4.88
N ILE A 9 10.95 8.60 3.78
CA ILE A 9 9.56 8.97 3.46
C ILE A 9 8.69 7.72 3.30
N LYS A 10 9.18 6.69 2.58
CA LYS A 10 8.46 5.41 2.40
C LYS A 10 8.30 4.65 3.72
N VAL A 11 9.34 4.62 4.55
CA VAL A 11 9.27 4.01 5.90
C VAL A 11 8.23 4.74 6.74
N PHE A 12 8.21 6.07 6.70
CA PHE A 12 7.25 6.89 7.42
C PHE A 12 5.82 6.63 6.96
N LEU A 13 5.57 6.63 5.64
CA LEU A 13 4.25 6.29 5.08
C LEU A 13 3.80 4.89 5.49
N THR A 14 4.71 3.91 5.48
CA THR A 14 4.41 2.52 5.88
C THR A 14 4.01 2.45 7.35
N MET A 15 4.67 3.22 8.21
CA MET A 15 4.34 3.32 9.64
C MET A 15 2.96 3.97 9.85
N ILE A 16 2.68 5.10 9.19
CA ILE A 16 1.38 5.77 9.22
C ILE A 16 0.26 4.82 8.77
N TYR A 17 0.47 4.15 7.65
CA TYR A 17 -0.45 3.14 7.11
C TYR A 17 -0.66 1.99 8.10
N ALA A 18 0.41 1.44 8.69
CA ALA A 18 0.30 0.35 9.64
C ALA A 18 -0.55 0.72 10.87
N ARG A 19 -0.41 1.95 11.37
CA ARG A 19 -1.20 2.47 12.50
C ARG A 19 -2.66 2.67 12.14
N TYR A 20 -2.93 3.19 10.94
CA TYR A 20 -4.30 3.29 10.44
C TYR A 20 -4.98 1.91 10.41
N ILE A 21 -4.30 0.90 9.85
CA ILE A 21 -4.81 -0.47 9.78
C ILE A 21 -5.03 -1.08 11.17
N ASP A 22 -4.16 -0.80 12.14
CA ASP A 22 -4.27 -1.32 13.50
C ASP A 22 -5.58 -0.85 14.18
N ARG A 23 -5.98 0.41 13.94
CA ARG A 23 -7.19 0.99 14.56
C ARG A 23 -8.47 0.78 13.75
N ASN A 24 -8.39 0.92 12.43
CA ASN A 24 -9.57 0.97 11.54
C ASN A 24 -9.69 -0.25 10.61
N GLY A 25 -8.75 -1.18 10.66
CA GLY A 25 -8.65 -2.27 9.68
C GLY A 25 -8.38 -1.76 8.27
N TYR A 26 -8.63 -2.59 7.26
CA TYR A 26 -8.44 -2.24 5.84
C TYR A 26 -9.59 -1.42 5.25
N SER A 27 -10.39 -0.74 6.08
CA SER A 27 -11.54 0.01 5.61
C SER A 27 -11.12 1.30 4.94
N PHE A 28 -11.47 1.48 3.68
CA PHE A 28 -11.17 2.69 2.92
C PHE A 28 -12.12 3.86 3.26
N HIS A 29 -13.32 3.55 3.76
CA HIS A 29 -14.33 4.57 4.09
C HIS A 29 -14.02 5.32 5.39
N LYS A 30 -13.11 4.79 6.22
CA LYS A 30 -12.77 5.34 7.54
C LYS A 30 -11.54 6.26 7.52
N LEU A 31 -11.09 6.70 6.35
CA LEU A 31 -9.86 7.49 6.21
C LEU A 31 -9.91 8.82 6.96
N THR A 32 -11.09 9.43 7.03
CA THR A 32 -11.36 10.66 7.78
C THR A 32 -11.60 10.43 9.28
N GLU A 33 -11.78 9.19 9.72
CA GLU A 33 -12.06 8.85 11.12
C GLU A 33 -10.79 8.77 11.98
N TYR A 34 -9.59 8.74 11.36
CA TYR A 34 -8.32 8.66 12.07
C TYR A 34 -7.42 9.87 11.79
N PRO A 35 -7.65 10.98 12.50
CA PRO A 35 -6.78 12.15 12.43
C PRO A 35 -5.42 11.89 13.11
N PHE A 36 -4.36 12.40 12.51
CA PHE A 36 -3.05 12.54 13.13
C PHE A 36 -2.91 13.99 13.63
N PRO A 37 -3.07 14.26 14.95
CA PRO A 37 -3.14 15.61 15.49
C PRO A 37 -1.78 16.32 15.46
N ILE A 38 -1.80 17.60 15.07
CA ILE A 38 -0.64 18.50 15.11
C ILE A 38 -0.52 19.05 16.53
N THR A 39 0.64 18.94 17.18
CA THR A 39 0.91 19.68 18.42
C THR A 39 1.93 20.78 18.12
N TYR A 40 1.68 21.97 18.65
CA TYR A 40 2.58 23.11 18.52
C TYR A 40 3.46 23.17 19.77
N GLU A 41 4.76 22.88 19.63
CA GLU A 41 5.76 23.29 20.62
C GLU A 41 6.44 24.58 20.11
N PRO A 42 6.87 25.48 21.01
CA PRO A 42 7.20 26.87 20.68
C PRO A 42 8.30 27.07 19.62
N ASP A 43 9.14 26.05 19.36
CA ASP A 43 10.19 26.11 18.33
C ASP A 43 10.08 25.05 17.23
N ASN A 44 9.11 24.13 17.28
CA ASN A 44 8.87 23.13 16.24
C ASN A 44 7.42 22.63 16.28
N GLU A 45 6.73 22.65 15.14
CA GLU A 45 5.49 21.89 14.96
C GLU A 45 5.80 20.40 15.20
N LEU A 46 5.40 19.80 16.31
CA LEU A 46 5.72 18.41 16.64
C LEU A 46 4.45 17.58 16.72
N PHE A 47 4.41 16.48 15.97
CA PHE A 47 3.25 15.58 16.03
C PHE A 47 3.38 14.67 17.23
N ILE A 48 2.42 14.71 18.15
CA ILE A 48 2.42 13.86 19.34
C ILE A 48 1.41 12.74 19.16
N GLU A 49 1.91 11.51 19.15
CA GLU A 49 1.08 10.34 19.36
C GLU A 49 1.06 10.00 20.85
N ARG A 50 -0.14 9.92 21.45
CA ARG A 50 -0.34 9.32 22.78
C ARG A 50 -0.60 7.83 22.62
N SER A 51 0.38 7.01 23.00
CA SER A 51 0.21 5.57 23.18
C SER A 51 0.37 5.27 24.67
N GLY A 52 -0.74 5.23 25.40
CA GLY A 52 -0.72 5.09 26.86
C GLY A 52 0.01 6.27 27.54
N SER A 53 1.04 5.98 28.34
CA SER A 53 1.88 6.98 29.03
C SER A 53 3.02 7.55 28.19
N THR A 54 3.29 7.01 27.00
CA THR A 54 4.44 7.40 26.17
C THR A 54 4.00 8.33 25.04
N LYS A 55 4.63 9.51 24.97
CA LYS A 55 4.50 10.44 23.84
C LYS A 55 5.57 10.11 22.79
N LYS A 56 5.17 9.72 21.58
CA LYS A 56 6.09 9.60 20.44
C LYS A 56 5.96 10.85 19.57
N TYR A 57 7.07 11.53 19.37
CA TYR A 57 7.17 12.69 18.48
C TYR A 57 7.41 12.21 17.04
N LEU A 58 6.49 12.53 16.14
CA LEU A 58 6.66 12.33 14.71
C LEU A 58 7.14 13.65 14.09
N CYS A 59 8.09 13.55 13.16
CA CYS A 59 8.71 14.73 12.57
C CYS A 59 7.79 15.36 11.50
N THR A 60 7.54 16.67 11.65
CA THR A 60 6.63 17.46 10.82
C THR A 60 6.96 17.47 9.35
N GLN A 61 8.25 17.49 9.06
CA GLN A 61 8.75 17.58 7.71
C GLN A 61 8.28 16.38 6.87
N TYR A 62 8.14 15.19 7.48
CA TYR A 62 7.61 14.03 6.77
C TYR A 62 6.12 14.16 6.46
N PHE A 63 5.33 14.75 7.36
CA PHE A 63 3.90 15.00 7.08
C PHE A 63 3.72 16.02 5.96
N LYS A 64 4.49 17.12 5.98
CA LYS A 64 4.49 18.13 4.90
C LYS A 64 4.90 17.52 3.56
N GLU A 65 5.90 16.64 3.57
CA GLU A 65 6.35 15.93 2.37
C GLU A 65 5.29 14.94 1.86
N LEU A 66 4.61 14.22 2.74
CA LEU A 66 3.50 13.34 2.35
C LEU A 66 2.28 14.12 1.83
N GLU A 67 2.00 15.29 2.40
CA GLU A 67 0.98 16.22 1.93
C GLU A 67 1.33 16.76 0.53
N ALA A 68 2.56 17.23 0.32
CA ALA A 68 3.04 17.69 -0.98
C ALA A 68 2.93 16.62 -2.08
N ARG A 69 3.07 15.33 -1.71
CA ARG A 69 2.90 14.18 -2.61
C ARG A 69 1.43 13.76 -2.81
N GLY A 70 0.49 14.40 -2.13
CA GLY A 70 -0.94 14.06 -2.12
C GLY A 70 -1.24 12.72 -1.48
N LEU A 71 -0.37 12.25 -0.57
CA LEU A 71 -0.54 11.00 0.18
C LEU A 71 -1.27 11.24 1.50
N MET A 72 -1.16 12.44 2.04
CA MET A 72 -1.93 12.90 3.20
C MET A 72 -2.61 14.22 2.86
N GLU A 73 -3.67 14.53 3.61
CA GLU A 73 -4.41 15.77 3.51
C GLU A 73 -4.39 16.46 4.87
N LYS A 74 -4.03 17.74 4.89
CA LYS A 74 -4.05 18.55 6.10
C LYS A 74 -5.41 19.21 6.27
N SER A 75 -5.96 19.08 7.46
CA SER A 75 -7.05 19.90 7.99
C SER A 75 -6.49 20.83 9.08
N GLU A 76 -7.34 21.73 9.60
CA GLU A 76 -6.95 22.84 10.48
C GLU A 76 -5.98 22.45 11.62
N SER A 77 -6.16 21.26 12.21
CA SER A 77 -5.35 20.78 13.35
C SER A 77 -4.87 19.33 13.21
N SER A 78 -5.09 18.69 12.06
CA SER A 78 -4.86 17.25 11.91
C SER A 78 -4.56 16.87 10.48
N PHE A 79 -3.81 15.78 10.30
CA PHE A 79 -3.58 15.17 8.99
C PHE A 79 -4.40 13.89 8.84
N TYR A 80 -4.87 13.64 7.63
CA TYR A 80 -5.62 12.45 7.26
C TYR A 80 -4.89 11.69 6.16
N LEU A 81 -5.01 10.37 6.18
CA LEU A 81 -4.49 9.55 5.09
C LEU A 81 -5.44 9.66 3.90
N THR A 82 -4.92 9.98 2.71
CA THR A 82 -5.75 10.00 1.50
C THR A 82 -5.94 8.58 0.94
N ALA A 83 -6.89 8.45 0.02
CA ALA A 83 -7.05 7.28 -0.85
C ALA A 83 -5.72 6.80 -1.49
N LYS A 84 -4.94 7.75 -1.99
CA LYS A 84 -3.65 7.52 -2.63
C LYS A 84 -2.60 7.07 -1.60
N GLY A 85 -2.54 7.74 -0.46
CA GLY A 85 -1.66 7.38 0.66
C GLY A 85 -1.93 5.97 1.20
N PHE A 86 -3.20 5.59 1.31
CA PHE A 86 -3.60 4.25 1.72
C PHE A 86 -3.12 3.18 0.74
N THR A 87 -3.30 3.43 -0.57
CA THR A 87 -2.92 2.49 -1.62
C THR A 87 -1.40 2.33 -1.72
N GLU A 88 -0.65 3.44 -1.67
CA GLU A 88 0.82 3.41 -1.63
C GLU A 88 1.34 2.73 -0.35
N GLY A 89 0.73 3.00 0.80
CA GLY A 89 1.03 2.30 2.06
C GLY A 89 0.77 0.79 1.97
N TYR A 90 -0.35 0.38 1.38
CA TYR A 90 -0.66 -1.03 1.13
C TYR A 90 0.38 -1.70 0.22
N LYS A 91 0.75 -1.04 -0.88
CA LYS A 91 1.75 -1.53 -1.83
C LYS A 91 3.12 -1.72 -1.18
N LEU A 92 3.55 -0.78 -0.33
CA LEU A 92 4.81 -0.87 0.40
C LEU A 92 4.78 -1.98 1.46
N LYS A 93 3.66 -2.16 2.18
CA LYS A 93 3.54 -3.18 3.23
C LYS A 93 3.33 -4.60 2.69
N HIS A 94 2.67 -4.74 1.54
CA HIS A 94 2.31 -6.03 0.95
C HIS A 94 2.67 -6.10 -0.54
N PRO A 95 3.96 -6.01 -0.91
CA PRO A 95 4.39 -5.95 -2.31
C PRO A 95 3.97 -7.20 -3.10
N LEU A 96 4.12 -8.40 -2.51
CA LEU A 96 3.73 -9.65 -3.15
C LEU A 96 2.21 -9.78 -3.33
N LYS A 97 1.41 -9.41 -2.32
CA LYS A 97 -0.05 -9.46 -2.44
C LYS A 97 -0.55 -8.46 -3.47
N TYR A 98 0.04 -7.27 -3.52
CA TYR A 98 -0.29 -6.27 -4.54
C TYR A 98 0.07 -6.76 -5.94
N PHE A 99 1.28 -7.32 -6.12
CA PHE A 99 1.71 -7.89 -7.39
C PHE A 99 0.77 -9.02 -7.86
N CYS A 100 0.47 -9.99 -7.00
CA CYS A 100 -0.49 -11.05 -7.32
C CYS A 100 -1.86 -10.47 -7.68
N LYS A 101 -2.38 -9.49 -6.92
CA LYS A 101 -3.68 -8.86 -7.22
C LYS A 101 -3.73 -8.22 -8.61
N VAL A 102 -2.66 -7.54 -9.02
CA VAL A 102 -2.57 -6.87 -10.32
C VAL A 102 -2.35 -7.88 -11.45
N HIS A 103 -1.52 -8.90 -11.24
CA HIS A 103 -1.10 -9.82 -12.28
C HIS A 103 -1.86 -11.16 -12.32
N TRP A 104 -2.79 -11.40 -11.39
CA TRP A 104 -3.57 -12.65 -11.33
C TRP A 104 -4.29 -12.98 -12.62
N LYS A 105 -4.90 -11.97 -13.27
CA LYS A 105 -5.61 -12.15 -14.55
C LYS A 105 -4.69 -12.66 -15.67
N TRP A 106 -3.44 -12.18 -15.68
CA TRP A 106 -2.43 -12.62 -16.64
C TRP A 106 -1.97 -14.05 -16.33
N GLY A 107 -1.79 -14.38 -15.06
CA GLY A 107 -1.47 -15.75 -14.64
C GLY A 107 -2.53 -16.77 -15.07
N VAL A 108 -3.81 -16.44 -14.88
CA VAL A 108 -4.94 -17.29 -15.32
C VAL A 108 -4.98 -17.43 -16.83
N ALA A 109 -4.83 -16.33 -17.58
CA ALA A 109 -4.83 -16.36 -19.04
C ALA A 109 -3.69 -17.25 -19.60
N THR A 110 -2.48 -17.11 -19.05
CA THR A 110 -1.33 -17.94 -19.45
C THR A 110 -1.55 -19.41 -19.12
N ALA A 111 -2.13 -19.73 -17.95
CA ALA A 111 -2.42 -21.11 -17.57
C ALA A 111 -3.45 -21.77 -18.52
N ILE A 112 -4.51 -21.05 -18.90
CA ILE A 112 -5.50 -21.53 -19.86
C ILE A 112 -4.86 -21.76 -21.24
N ALA A 113 -4.01 -20.82 -21.70
CA ALA A 113 -3.33 -20.94 -22.99
C ALA A 113 -2.41 -22.18 -23.04
N VAL A 114 -1.66 -22.44 -21.96
CA VAL A 114 -0.79 -23.63 -21.87
C VAL A 114 -1.61 -24.92 -21.86
N LEU A 115 -2.70 -24.98 -21.10
CA LEU A 115 -3.58 -26.16 -21.09
C LEU A 115 -4.23 -26.40 -22.46
N GLY A 116 -4.68 -25.35 -23.14
CA GLY A 116 -5.22 -25.45 -24.50
C GLY A 116 -4.19 -25.94 -25.51
N PHE A 117 -2.94 -25.48 -25.40
CA PHE A 117 -1.84 -25.96 -26.23
C PHE A 117 -1.55 -27.45 -25.98
N ILE A 118 -1.43 -27.88 -24.73
CA ILE A 118 -1.22 -29.30 -24.38
C ILE A 118 -2.37 -30.17 -24.90
N SER A 119 -3.61 -29.75 -24.71
CA SER A 119 -4.79 -30.46 -25.21
C SER A 119 -4.77 -30.60 -26.74
N THR A 120 -4.40 -29.54 -27.45
CA THR A 120 -4.28 -29.53 -28.92
C THR A 120 -3.17 -30.48 -29.38
N VAL A 121 -2.02 -30.49 -28.71
CA VAL A 121 -0.91 -31.41 -28.98
C VAL A 121 -1.37 -32.85 -28.78
N ILE A 122 -1.99 -33.17 -27.64
CA ILE A 122 -2.49 -34.53 -27.36
C ILE A 122 -3.53 -34.97 -28.38
N TYR A 123 -4.49 -34.11 -28.74
CA TYR A 123 -5.50 -34.44 -29.75
C TYR A 123 -4.86 -34.72 -31.10
N ARG A 124 -3.92 -33.88 -31.54
CA ARG A 124 -3.28 -34.00 -32.85
C ARG A 124 -2.38 -35.24 -32.96
N TYR A 125 -1.65 -35.60 -31.91
CA TYR A 125 -0.76 -36.78 -31.91
C TYR A 125 -1.46 -38.07 -31.46
N GLY A 126 -2.53 -37.99 -30.68
CA GLY A 126 -3.34 -39.14 -30.26
C GLY A 126 -4.26 -39.65 -31.36
N VAL A 127 -4.85 -38.77 -32.17
CA VAL A 127 -5.71 -39.16 -33.30
C VAL A 127 -4.92 -39.82 -34.43
N THR A 128 -3.66 -39.42 -34.66
CA THR A 128 -2.77 -40.04 -35.66
C THR A 128 -2.38 -41.48 -35.33
N CYS A 129 -2.43 -41.90 -34.06
CA CYS A 129 -2.15 -43.28 -33.68
C CYS A 129 -3.34 -44.23 -33.88
N ILE A 130 -4.58 -43.71 -33.91
CA ILE A 130 -5.80 -44.52 -34.02
C ILE A 130 -6.23 -44.70 -35.48
N SER A 131 -5.84 -43.79 -36.38
CA SER A 131 -6.25 -43.79 -37.78
C SER A 131 -5.24 -44.42 -38.75
N GLY A 132 -4.17 -45.04 -38.22
CA GLY A 132 -3.14 -45.75 -38.99
C GLY A 132 -3.11 -47.27 -38.78
N SER A 133 -4.24 -47.88 -38.40
CA SER A 133 -4.42 -49.35 -38.36
C SER A 133 -5.31 -49.84 -39.49
#